data_AF-A0A2P8VL60-F1
#
_entry.id   AF-A0A2P8VL60-F1
#
_cell.length_a   1.000
_cell.length_b   1.000
_cell.length_c   1.000
_cell.angle_alpha   90.00
_cell.angle_beta   90.00
_cell.angle_gamma   90.00
#
_symmetry.space_group_name_H-M   'P 1'
#
loop_
_entity.id
_entity.type
_entity.pdbx_description
1 polymer ?
#
loop_
_entity_poly.entity_id
_entity_poly.type
_entity_poly.pdbx_seq_one_letter_code
_entity_poly.pdbx_strand_id
1 'polypeptide(L)' 'MGLKMSVQERLSSVRKVCHSRDTQEKSESEPKKGVPASWKLSAQQQAFIDLFAEPDHKKQ' A
#
# COMPACT_ATOMS: atom_id res chain seq x y z
N MET A 1 -27.21 -10.49 -20.92
CA MET A 1 -25.96 -10.08 -21.60
C MET A 1 -24.99 -9.62 -20.52
N GLY A 2 -24.00 -10.44 -20.15
CA GLY A 2 -23.05 -10.11 -19.08
C GLY A 2 -21.64 -9.97 -19.65
N LEU A 3 -21.12 -8.74 -19.69
CA LEU A 3 -19.75 -8.49 -20.13
C LEU A 3 -18.79 -8.89 -19.02
N LYS A 4 -18.11 -10.04 -19.18
CA LYS A 4 -16.99 -10.43 -18.32
C LYS A 4 -15.82 -9.48 -18.61
N MET A 5 -15.55 -8.54 -17.72
CA MET A 5 -14.33 -7.73 -17.81
C MET A 5 -13.14 -8.59 -17.39
N SER A 6 -12.35 -9.06 -18.37
CA SER A 6 -11.05 -9.67 -18.13
C SER A 6 -10.01 -8.55 -18.08
N VAL A 7 -9.48 -8.28 -16.89
CA VAL A 7 -8.35 -7.35 -16.73
C VAL A 7 -7.08 -8.11 -17.10
N GLN A 8 -6.57 -7.86 -18.31
CA GLN A 8 -5.22 -8.30 -18.67
C GLN A 8 -4.23 -7.32 -18.08
N GLU A 9 -3.69 -7.69 -16.93
CA GLU A 9 -2.58 -6.97 -16.29
C GLU A 9 -1.35 -7.08 -17.19
N ARG A 10 -1.07 -6.02 -17.97
CA ARG A 10 0.21 -5.91 -18.68
C ARG A 10 1.29 -5.61 -17.66
N LEU A 11 1.94 -6.66 -17.17
CA LEU A 11 3.18 -6.56 -16.42
C LEU A 11 4.30 -6.03 -17.33
N SER A 12 4.35 -4.71 -17.53
CA SER A 12 5.54 -4.09 -18.09
C SER A 12 6.67 -4.27 -17.07
N SER A 13 7.72 -5.01 -17.42
CA SER A 13 8.92 -5.08 -16.59
C SER A 13 9.51 -3.68 -16.53
N VAL A 14 9.19 -2.93 -15.47
CA VAL A 14 9.81 -1.63 -15.22
C VAL A 14 11.30 -1.89 -15.03
N ARG A 15 12.11 -1.58 -16.05
CA ARG A 15 13.56 -1.58 -15.93
C ARG A 15 13.91 -0.51 -14.90
N LYS A 16 14.35 -0.93 -13.71
CA LYS A 16 14.90 -0.01 -12.72
C LYS A 16 16.24 0.49 -13.25
N VAL A 17 16.23 1.71 -13.80
CA VAL A 17 17.44 2.42 -14.19
C VAL A 17 18.03 3.00 -12.91
N CYS A 18 18.74 2.18 -12.15
CA CYS A 18 19.44 2.65 -10.96
C CYS A 18 20.74 3.31 -11.42
N HIS A 19 20.94 4.59 -11.13
CA HIS A 19 22.22 5.25 -11.31
C HIS A 19 23.21 4.77 -10.25
N SER A 20 24.51 4.81 -10.56
CA SER A 20 25.59 4.39 -9.64
C SER A 20 25.65 5.19 -8.33
N ARG A 21 24.91 6.31 -8.23
CA ARG A 21 24.72 7.08 -6.98
C ARG A 21 23.45 6.72 -6.20
N ASP A 22 22.57 5.91 -6.77
CA ASP A 22 21.39 5.39 -6.06
C ASP A 22 21.76 4.30 -5.07
N THR A 23 22.99 3.77 -5.16
CA THR A 23 23.57 2.91 -4.15
C THR A 23 24.10 3.79 -3.02
N GLN A 24 23.20 4.41 -2.25
CA GLN A 24 23.56 4.75 -0.87
C GLN A 24 24.02 3.45 -0.20
N GLU A 25 25.16 3.51 0.51
CA GLU A 25 25.60 2.44 1.38
C GLU A 25 24.38 1.92 2.13
N LYS A 26 24.14 0.61 2.01
CA LYS A 26 23.15 -0.09 2.81
C LYS A 26 23.59 0.02 4.27
N SER A 27 23.30 1.14 4.91
CA SER A 27 23.03 1.13 6.34
C SER A 27 21.84 0.20 6.45
N GLU A 28 22.09 -1.01 6.94
CA GLU A 28 21.08 -1.98 7.34
C GLU A 28 20.29 -1.39 8.52
N SER A 29 19.58 -0.29 8.29
CA SER A 29 18.48 0.07 9.14
C SER A 29 17.37 -0.85 8.72
N GLU A 30 17.10 -1.87 9.54
CA GLU A 30 15.89 -2.66 9.44
C GLU A 30 14.74 -1.70 9.13
N PRO A 31 13.95 -1.93 8.07
CA PRO A 31 12.85 -1.02 7.74
C PRO A 31 12.03 -0.88 9.00
N LYS A 32 11.89 0.34 9.51
CA LYS A 32 11.09 0.63 10.72
C LYS A 32 9.67 0.17 10.41
N LYS A 33 9.36 -1.08 10.77
CA LYS A 33 8.17 -1.84 10.38
C LYS A 33 6.89 -1.33 11.07
N GLY A 34 6.92 -0.13 11.64
CA GLY A 34 5.85 0.39 12.47
C GLY A 34 5.42 1.78 12.01
N VAL A 35 4.11 1.95 11.96
CA VAL A 35 3.51 3.28 12.01
C VAL A 35 3.97 3.95 13.32
N PRO A 36 4.46 5.20 13.30
CA PRO A 36 4.84 5.90 14.52
C PRO A 36 3.66 6.01 15.49
N ALA A 37 3.92 5.82 16.78
CA ALA A 37 2.89 5.97 17.82
C ALA A 37 2.28 7.39 17.88
N SER A 38 2.99 8.40 17.34
CA SER A 38 2.50 9.78 17.23
C SER A 38 1.53 10.00 16.07
N TRP A 39 1.34 9.04 15.17
CA TRP A 39 0.39 9.16 14.08
C TRP A 39 -1.03 9.06 14.63
N LYS A 40 -1.76 10.16 14.54
CA LYS A 40 -3.18 10.25 14.84
C LYS A 40 -3.91 10.53 13.53
N LEU A 41 -4.95 9.75 13.26
CA LEU A 41 -5.83 10.02 12.14
C LEU A 41 -6.76 11.18 12.48
N SER A 42 -6.98 12.06 11.51
CA SER A 42 -8.06 13.04 11.60
C SER A 42 -9.42 12.34 11.39
N ALA A 43 -10.50 13.00 11.80
CA ALA A 43 -11.85 12.47 11.60
C ALA A 43 -12.15 12.17 10.12
N GLN A 44 -11.67 13.02 9.21
CA GLN A 44 -11.85 12.83 7.76
C GLN A 44 -11.08 11.60 7.24
N GLN A 45 -9.86 11.37 7.73
CA GLN A 45 -9.07 10.20 7.32
C GLN A 45 -9.68 8.90 7.82
N GLN A 46 -10.18 8.89 9.05
CA GLN A 46 -10.90 7.73 9.59
C GLN A 46 -12.17 7.46 8.78
N ALA A 47 -12.97 8.49 8.50
CA ALA A 47 -14.17 8.36 7.68
C ALA A 47 -13.86 7.79 6.29
N PHE A 48 -12.72 8.18 5.67
CA PHE A 48 -12.27 7.60 4.41
C PHE A 48 -11.95 6.10 4.53
N ILE A 49 -11.29 5.69 5.62
CA ILE A 49 -10.99 4.27 5.87
C ILE A 49 -12.27 3.47 6.07
N ASP A 50 -13.23 4.01 6.82
CA ASP A 50 -14.51 3.35 7.14
C ASP A 50 -15.35 3.07 5.89
N LEU A 51 -15.19 3.84 4.81
CA LEU A 51 -15.86 3.57 3.52
C LEU A 51 -15.42 2.25 2.88
N PHE A 52 -14.20 1.81 3.16
CA PHE A 52 -13.58 0.62 2.55
C PHE A 52 -13.34 -0.51 3.54
N ALA A 53 -13.54 -0.28 4.84
CA ALA A 53 -13.53 -1.34 5.83
C ALA A 53 -14.75 -2.23 5.58
N GLU A 54 -14.55 -3.50 5.25
CA GLU A 54 -15.66 -4.45 5.28
C GLU A 54 -16.27 -4.44 6.68
N PRO A 55 -17.61 -4.47 6.81
CA PRO A 55 -18.23 -4.61 8.10
C PRO A 55 -17.70 -5.89 8.73
N ASP A 56 -17.03 -5.74 9.88
CA ASP A 56 -16.54 -6.83 10.72
C ASP A 56 -17.79 -7.63 11.12
N HIS A 57 -18.10 -8.64 10.32
CA HIS A 57 -19.15 -9.59 10.61
C HIS A 57 -18.59 -10.45 11.73
N LYS A 58 -18.62 -9.90 12.95
CA LYS A 58 -18.52 -10.64 14.19
C LYS A 58 -19.57 -11.74 14.11
N LYS A 59 -19.10 -12.94 13.76
CA LYS A 59 -19.86 -14.18 13.86
C LYS A 59 -20.42 -14.25 15.28
N GLN A 60 -21.74 -14.23 15.39
CA GLN A 60 -22.46 -14.67 16.57
C GLN A 60 -22.30 -16.18 16.74
#